data_AF-A0A942WGN2-F1
#
_entry.id   AF-A0A942WGN2-F1
#
_cell.length_a   1.000
_cell.length_b   1.000
_cell.length_c   1.000
_cell.angle_alpha   90.00
_cell.angle_beta   90.00
_cell.angle_gamma   90.00
#
_symmetry.space_group_name_H-M   'P 1'
#
loop_
_entity.id
_entity.type
_entity.pdbx_description
1 polymer ?
#
loop_
_entity_poly.entity_id
_entity_poly.type
_entity_poly.pdbx_seq_one_letter_code
_entity_poly.pdbx_strand_id
1 'polypeptide(L)'
;MVRSMIAGVAGLKTHQSKLDVIGNNIANVNTWGFKSGSFNFSDSMYSTSINGSGGNDLAGGSGGRNASQVGYGVTTGSITTSFTTGAPAPSANPLDCMIDGTGFFLVGNMVNGSFTNVQDSGLSLSRIGIFSVDSNGYLVDDIGSYVYGYALEDGTGIPEKPATANQWTVKNANVTITDANGKKEISIGGVKVETTKTDFKEQVQDWIAQVTKKGGNFEGFTISLNNYDDAKNPPTVNLTITSNKSGEFVDDPNVQDEPGDPKKITDAWGNGNNTTAPQGGQAADNFTQTVIGSNRVPGVDAVYSDELSAIKIPTDPDTGEAYKIQSYKINEDGTIVGVDSQDRSITIGQLALITVENPNGLEKTSGYYYSIGPNAGTVDHMKPNGGAAGKIRGNYLEMANVDLANEFSQMITTQRGYQANSKIITVTDQMLEELVNMKR
;
A
#
# COMPACT_ATOMS: atom_id res chain seq x y z
N MET A 1 23.90 28.38 53.22
CA MET A 1 22.53 27.89 53.42
C MET A 1 21.61 28.22 52.24
N VAL A 2 21.38 29.50 51.88
CA VAL A 2 20.52 29.86 50.73
C VAL A 2 20.96 29.21 49.40
N ARG A 3 22.27 29.18 49.11
CA ARG A 3 22.81 28.53 47.89
C ARG A 3 22.57 27.02 47.86
N SER A 4 22.67 26.35 49.01
CA SER A 4 22.40 24.91 49.15
C SER A 4 20.91 24.60 48.98
N MET A 5 20.03 25.48 49.45
CA MET A 5 18.58 25.37 49.26
C MET A 5 18.20 25.55 47.79
N ILE A 6 18.78 26.53 47.10
CA ILE A 6 18.56 26.74 45.65
C ILE A 6 19.00 25.50 44.84
N ALA A 7 20.17 24.93 45.15
CA ALA A 7 20.64 23.71 44.52
C ALA A 7 19.72 22.51 44.80
N GLY A 8 19.21 22.37 46.03
CA GLY A 8 18.24 21.32 46.39
C GLY A 8 16.91 21.45 45.66
N VAL A 9 16.36 22.66 45.55
CA VAL A 9 15.10 22.93 44.82
C VAL A 9 15.28 22.69 43.31
N ALA A 10 16.40 23.14 42.73
CA ALA A 10 16.71 22.89 41.32
C ALA A 10 16.83 21.38 41.03
N GLY A 11 17.45 20.63 41.94
CA GLY A 11 17.51 19.17 41.90
C GLY A 11 16.13 18.51 41.97
N LEU A 12 15.26 18.94 42.89
CA LEU A 12 13.88 18.40 42.99
C LEU A 12 13.10 18.58 41.69
N LYS A 13 13.11 19.78 41.12
CA LYS A 13 12.41 20.08 39.86
C LYS A 13 12.94 19.23 38.71
N THR A 14 14.25 19.09 38.59
CA THR A 14 14.89 18.33 37.51
C THR A 14 14.62 16.83 37.65
N HIS A 15 14.67 16.27 38.86
CA HIS A 15 14.28 14.88 39.10
C HIS A 15 12.79 14.64 38.84
N GLN A 16 11.92 15.60 39.12
CA GLN A 16 10.50 15.51 38.76
C GLN A 16 10.31 15.43 37.24
N SER A 17 10.96 16.31 36.47
CA SER A 17 10.90 16.23 35.00
C SER A 17 11.42 14.90 34.46
N LYS A 18 12.48 14.33 35.06
CA LYS A 18 12.94 12.98 34.70
C LYS A 18 11.91 11.90 35.03
N LEU A 19 11.23 11.99 36.18
CA LEU A 19 10.14 11.07 36.53
C LEU A 19 8.97 11.17 35.54
N ASP A 20 8.65 12.37 35.07
CA ASP A 20 7.58 12.58 34.08
C ASP A 20 7.92 11.90 32.75
N VAL A 21 9.18 11.98 32.29
CA VAL A 21 9.64 11.29 31.07
C VAL A 21 9.60 9.77 31.23
N ILE A 22 10.11 9.23 32.34
CA ILE A 22 10.07 7.79 32.62
C ILE A 22 8.62 7.30 32.73
N GLY A 23 7.76 8.05 33.41
CA GLY A 23 6.33 7.75 33.53
C GLY A 23 5.64 7.73 32.17
N ASN A 24 6.00 8.66 31.27
CA ASN A 24 5.50 8.68 29.90
C ASN A 24 5.96 7.46 29.09
N ASN A 25 7.23 7.06 29.21
CA ASN A 25 7.74 5.86 28.54
C ASN A 25 6.99 4.61 28.99
N ILE A 26 6.83 4.42 30.30
CA ILE A 26 6.12 3.26 30.86
C ILE A 26 4.65 3.24 30.44
N ALA A 27 3.97 4.39 30.45
CA ALA A 27 2.57 4.47 30.06
C ALA A 27 2.33 4.08 28.59
N ASN A 28 3.29 4.36 27.71
CA ASN A 28 3.17 4.12 26.27
C ASN A 28 3.87 2.83 25.81
N VAL A 29 4.21 1.91 26.71
CA VAL A 29 4.95 0.69 26.35
C VAL A 29 4.18 -0.27 25.43
N ASN A 30 2.85 -0.21 25.47
CA ASN A 30 1.98 -1.01 24.60
C ASN A 30 1.51 -0.23 23.36
N THR A 31 1.94 1.03 23.20
CA THR A 31 1.55 1.85 22.05
C THR A 31 2.45 1.50 20.87
N TRP A 32 1.83 1.07 19.76
CA TRP A 32 2.54 0.79 18.51
C TRP A 32 3.33 2.02 18.02
N GLY A 33 4.53 1.80 17.49
CA GLY A 33 5.40 2.85 16.93
C GLY A 33 5.91 3.90 17.94
N PHE A 34 5.65 3.74 19.24
CA PHE A 34 6.12 4.70 20.24
C PHE A 34 7.64 4.67 20.41
N LYS A 35 8.24 5.86 20.47
CA LYS A 35 9.67 6.06 20.64
C LYS A 35 9.96 6.67 22.02
N SER A 36 10.77 5.96 22.80
CA SER A 36 11.17 6.34 24.15
C SER A 36 11.89 7.69 24.18
N GLY A 37 11.59 8.48 25.21
CA GLY A 37 12.32 9.70 25.53
C GLY A 37 13.44 9.44 26.54
N SER A 38 14.63 9.95 26.30
CA SER A 38 15.75 9.93 27.25
C SER A 38 15.98 11.32 27.85
N PHE A 39 16.25 11.37 29.17
CA PHE A 39 16.45 12.61 29.91
C PHE A 39 17.91 12.78 30.33
N ASN A 40 18.51 13.91 29.96
CA ASN A 40 19.86 14.28 30.37
C ASN A 40 19.85 15.44 31.38
N PHE A 41 20.66 15.31 32.43
CA PHE A 41 20.92 16.39 33.38
C PHE A 41 22.00 17.33 32.82
N SER A 42 21.90 18.62 33.13
CA SER A 42 22.98 19.59 32.95
C SER A 42 23.25 20.30 34.28
N ASP A 43 24.49 20.68 34.54
CA ASP A 43 24.79 21.59 35.65
C ASP A 43 24.26 22.99 35.31
N SER A 44 23.75 23.71 36.30
CA SER A 44 23.16 25.03 36.09
C SER A 44 24.21 26.11 35.84
N MET A 45 25.05 26.36 36.86
CA MET A 45 26.03 27.45 36.86
C MET A 45 27.07 27.21 37.95
N TYR A 46 28.29 27.68 37.71
CA TYR A 46 29.38 27.67 38.67
C TYR A 46 29.75 29.10 39.10
N SER A 47 29.94 29.32 40.41
CA SER A 47 30.54 30.55 40.95
C SER A 47 31.99 30.28 41.30
N THR A 48 32.93 30.98 40.66
CA THR A 48 34.35 30.91 41.03
C THR A 48 34.61 31.75 42.29
N SER A 49 35.07 31.09 43.36
CA SER A 49 35.48 31.70 44.63
C SER A 49 36.96 32.10 44.61
N ILE A 50 37.80 31.29 43.96
CA ILE A 50 39.21 31.60 43.73
C ILE A 50 39.50 31.28 42.26
N ASN A 51 39.97 32.27 41.50
CA ASN A 51 40.43 32.04 40.13
C ASN A 51 41.74 31.23 40.17
N GLY A 52 41.84 30.22 39.31
CA GLY A 52 43.10 29.51 39.14
C GLY A 52 44.16 30.46 38.57
N SER A 53 45.40 30.36 39.05
CA SER A 53 46.53 31.12 38.52
C SER A 53 47.68 30.18 38.19
N GLY A 54 48.37 30.44 37.07
CA GLY A 54 49.63 29.76 36.76
C GLY A 54 50.72 30.07 37.80
N GLY A 55 51.66 29.15 37.99
CA GLY A 55 52.85 29.40 38.81
C GLY A 55 53.81 30.38 38.12
N ASN A 56 54.53 31.17 38.91
CA ASN A 56 55.55 32.09 38.41
C ASN A 56 56.96 31.56 38.74
N ASP A 57 57.83 31.43 37.73
CA ASP A 57 59.18 30.86 37.85
C ASP A 57 60.25 31.85 38.37
N LEU A 58 59.87 33.11 38.63
CA LEU A 58 60.76 34.13 39.19
C LEU A 58 61.01 33.93 40.70
N ALA A 59 62.24 34.21 41.17
CA ALA A 59 62.60 34.10 42.59
C ALA A 59 61.75 35.06 43.46
N GLY A 60 60.93 34.49 44.36
CA GLY A 60 59.93 35.22 45.15
C GLY A 60 58.51 35.19 44.56
N GLY A 61 58.31 34.54 43.41
CA GLY A 61 57.01 34.31 42.78
C GLY A 61 56.14 33.32 43.56
N SER A 62 54.83 33.59 43.62
CA SER A 62 53.86 32.65 44.19
C SER A 62 53.64 31.45 43.26
N GLY A 63 53.51 30.26 43.84
CA GLY A 63 53.12 29.05 43.11
C GLY A 63 51.70 29.16 42.55
N GLY A 64 51.41 28.32 41.55
CA GLY A 64 50.08 28.26 40.94
C GLY A 64 49.02 27.83 41.97
N ARG A 65 47.82 28.38 41.85
CA ARG A 65 46.68 28.00 42.72
C ARG A 65 45.59 27.39 41.86
N ASN A 66 44.96 26.34 42.36
CA ASN A 66 43.81 25.71 41.71
C ASN A 66 42.57 26.61 41.84
N ALA A 67 41.73 26.59 40.80
CA ALA A 67 40.45 27.27 40.86
C ALA A 67 39.53 26.58 41.89
N SER A 68 38.82 27.37 42.69
CA SER A 68 37.80 26.87 43.61
C SER A 68 36.45 27.38 43.13
N GLN A 69 35.56 26.48 42.75
CA GLN A 69 34.23 26.79 42.22
C GLN A 69 33.15 26.07 43.03
N VAL A 70 31.99 26.70 43.16
CA VAL A 70 30.80 26.12 43.79
C VAL A 70 29.67 26.15 42.78
N GLY A 71 29.05 24.99 42.53
CA GLY A 71 27.90 24.85 41.62
C GLY A 71 26.58 25.27 42.27
N TYR A 72 25.63 25.71 41.45
CA TYR A 72 24.28 26.12 41.85
C TYR A 72 23.22 25.01 41.67
N GLY A 73 23.64 23.77 41.43
CA GLY A 73 22.76 22.62 41.29
C GLY A 73 22.62 22.17 39.84
N VAL A 74 21.48 21.55 39.51
CA VAL A 74 21.24 20.96 38.18
C VAL A 74 19.99 21.54 37.52
N THR A 75 19.98 21.55 36.21
CA THR A 75 18.83 21.86 35.36
C THR A 75 18.55 20.74 34.38
N THR A 76 17.36 20.74 33.77
CA THR A 76 17.05 19.88 32.63
C THR A 76 17.98 20.21 31.47
N GLY A 77 18.77 19.25 31.00
CA GLY A 77 19.68 19.42 29.87
C GLY A 77 18.97 19.26 28.54
N SER A 78 18.48 18.06 28.26
CA SER A 78 17.72 17.76 27.04
C SER A 78 16.77 16.58 27.27
N ILE A 79 15.67 16.56 26.53
CA ILE A 79 14.83 15.37 26.36
C ILE A 79 14.91 14.99 24.89
N THR A 80 15.51 13.84 24.57
CA THR A 80 15.68 13.39 23.19
C THR A 80 14.92 12.10 22.95
N THR A 81 14.32 11.96 21.78
CA THR A 81 13.56 10.76 21.39
C THR A 81 14.51 9.76 20.72
N SER A 82 14.48 8.51 21.16
CA SER A 82 15.27 7.44 20.54
C SER A 82 14.50 6.84 19.38
N PHE A 83 14.96 7.06 18.14
CA PHE A 83 14.36 6.53 16.92
C PHE A 83 14.85 5.12 16.53
N THR A 84 15.38 4.35 17.49
CA THR A 84 15.70 2.95 17.27
C THR A 84 14.44 2.13 16.97
N THR A 85 14.58 1.11 16.13
CA THR A 85 13.48 0.21 15.78
C THR A 85 13.10 -0.67 16.98
N GLY A 86 11.80 -0.80 17.24
CA GLY A 86 11.23 -1.68 18.25
C GLY A 86 11.12 -3.14 17.78
N ALA A 87 10.62 -4.02 18.65
CA ALA A 87 10.40 -5.42 18.31
C ALA A 87 9.21 -5.57 17.33
N PRO A 88 9.29 -6.46 16.33
CA PRO A 88 8.16 -6.75 15.45
C PRO A 88 7.10 -7.59 16.18
N ALA A 89 5.84 -7.18 16.14
CA ALA A 89 4.70 -7.99 16.58
C ALA A 89 3.84 -8.38 15.37
N PRO A 90 3.49 -9.67 15.20
CA PRO A 90 2.64 -10.09 14.10
C PRO A 90 1.22 -9.55 14.28
N SER A 91 0.63 -9.06 13.19
CA SER A 91 -0.77 -8.62 13.12
C SER A 91 -1.60 -9.59 12.25
N ALA A 92 -2.92 -9.57 12.47
CA ALA A 92 -3.86 -10.37 11.67
C ALA A 92 -4.33 -9.65 10.39
N ASN A 93 -4.11 -8.34 10.29
CA ASN A 93 -4.53 -7.56 9.13
C ASN A 93 -3.42 -7.54 8.08
N PRO A 94 -3.73 -7.84 6.81
CA PRO A 94 -2.73 -7.89 5.74
C PRO A 94 -2.19 -6.53 5.29
N LEU A 95 -2.88 -5.45 5.64
CA LEU A 95 -2.49 -4.07 5.33
C LEU A 95 -1.65 -3.43 6.43
N ASP A 96 -1.52 -4.10 7.58
CA ASP A 96 -0.63 -3.62 8.64
C ASP A 96 0.82 -3.86 8.23
N CYS A 97 1.67 -2.87 8.44
CA CYS A 97 3.09 -3.01 8.15
C CYS A 97 3.99 -2.24 9.12
N MET A 98 5.21 -2.73 9.23
CA MET A 98 6.28 -2.18 10.05
C MET A 98 7.44 -1.75 9.15
N ILE A 99 8.09 -0.65 9.52
CA ILE A 99 9.36 -0.23 8.90
C ILE A 99 10.51 -0.88 9.67
N ASP A 100 11.30 -1.68 8.99
CA ASP A 100 12.58 -2.20 9.48
C ASP A 100 13.69 -1.24 9.07
N GLY A 101 13.80 -0.12 9.81
CA GLY A 101 14.78 0.95 9.56
C GLY A 101 14.42 2.29 10.19
N THR A 102 15.12 3.34 9.76
CA THR A 102 14.95 4.71 10.27
C THR A 102 13.94 5.57 9.50
N GLY A 103 13.31 5.02 8.46
CA GLY A 103 12.30 5.73 7.68
C GLY A 103 10.98 5.95 8.41
N PHE A 104 10.14 6.82 7.85
CA PHE A 104 8.78 7.12 8.30
C PHE A 104 7.79 6.96 7.15
N PHE A 105 6.54 6.65 7.46
CA PHE A 105 5.43 6.76 6.52
C PHE A 105 5.00 8.22 6.38
N LEU A 106 4.59 8.60 5.17
CA LEU A 106 4.02 9.92 4.91
C LEU A 106 2.49 9.82 4.92
N VAL A 107 1.86 10.58 5.82
CA VAL A 107 0.41 10.57 6.03
C VAL A 107 -0.13 11.97 6.21
N GLY A 108 -1.38 12.21 5.80
CA GLY A 108 -2.03 13.49 6.09
C GLY A 108 -3.28 13.74 5.27
N ASN A 109 -3.74 14.99 5.28
CA ASN A 109 -4.86 15.40 4.46
C ASN A 109 -4.52 15.27 2.97
N MET A 110 -5.54 15.10 2.13
CA MET A 110 -5.34 15.00 0.69
C MET A 110 -4.77 16.31 0.14
N VAL A 111 -3.56 16.24 -0.40
CA VAL A 111 -2.96 17.28 -1.23
C VAL A 111 -3.38 16.93 -2.65
N ASN A 112 -3.96 17.91 -3.35
CA ASN A 112 -4.43 17.69 -4.71
C ASN A 112 -3.23 17.68 -5.67
N GLY A 113 -3.00 16.55 -6.34
CA GLY A 113 -1.90 16.36 -7.27
C GLY A 113 -0.73 15.55 -6.70
N SER A 114 0.28 15.42 -7.53
CA SER A 114 1.52 14.70 -7.22
C SER A 114 2.62 15.69 -6.85
N PHE A 115 3.51 15.34 -5.92
CA PHE A 115 4.55 16.24 -5.43
C PHE A 115 5.86 15.51 -5.09
N THR A 116 6.97 16.23 -5.14
CA THR A 116 8.30 15.69 -4.79
C THR A 116 8.84 16.28 -3.47
N ASN A 117 8.41 17.49 -3.10
CA ASN A 117 8.87 18.17 -1.90
C ASN A 117 7.99 17.81 -0.70
N VAL A 118 8.51 17.00 0.22
CA VAL A 118 7.79 16.53 1.40
C VAL A 118 7.61 17.65 2.43
N GLN A 119 8.56 18.58 2.52
CA GLN A 119 8.61 19.64 3.53
C GLN A 119 7.49 20.67 3.38
N ASP A 120 7.18 21.04 2.13
CA ASP A 120 6.17 22.06 1.83
C ASP A 120 4.74 21.48 1.76
N SER A 121 4.61 20.15 1.77
CA SER A 121 3.33 19.46 1.65
C SER A 121 2.40 19.62 2.87
N GLY A 122 2.96 20.02 4.03
CA GLY A 122 2.21 20.09 5.29
C GLY A 122 1.77 18.72 5.83
N LEU A 123 2.30 17.63 5.28
CA LEU A 123 1.99 16.27 5.68
C LEU A 123 2.74 15.88 6.96
N SER A 124 2.19 14.89 7.65
CA SER A 124 2.74 14.33 8.86
C SER A 124 3.53 13.05 8.58
N LEU A 125 4.50 12.78 9.43
CA LEU A 125 5.27 11.55 9.42
C LEU A 125 4.73 10.61 10.51
N SER A 126 4.58 9.33 10.18
CA SER A 126 4.14 8.29 11.12
C SER A 126 5.12 7.13 11.13
N ARG A 127 5.25 6.46 12.29
CA ARG A 127 5.91 5.15 12.39
C ARG A 127 4.92 3.98 12.41
N ILE A 128 3.64 4.28 12.62
CA ILE A 128 2.59 3.28 12.67
C ILE A 128 2.07 3.05 11.25
N GLY A 129 2.10 1.80 10.80
CA GLY A 129 1.53 1.37 9.54
C GLY A 129 0.26 0.56 9.72
N ILE A 130 -0.69 1.05 10.50
CA ILE A 130 -2.05 0.47 10.58
C ILE A 130 -2.85 1.12 9.47
N PHE A 131 -3.08 0.38 8.39
CA PHE A 131 -3.71 0.92 7.19
C PHE A 131 -5.01 0.19 6.86
N SER A 132 -5.95 0.92 6.31
CA SER A 132 -7.22 0.41 5.80
C SER A 132 -7.57 1.13 4.50
N VAL A 133 -8.52 0.57 3.75
CA VAL A 133 -9.00 1.18 2.50
C VAL A 133 -10.33 1.87 2.77
N ASP A 134 -10.47 3.12 2.33
CA ASP A 134 -11.70 3.88 2.45
C ASP A 134 -12.74 3.49 1.38
N SER A 135 -13.96 4.02 1.46
CA SER A 135 -15.02 3.75 0.48
C SER A 135 -14.71 4.29 -0.93
N ASN A 136 -13.74 5.19 -1.08
CA ASN A 136 -13.32 5.77 -2.36
C ASN A 136 -12.14 5.00 -2.97
N GLY A 137 -11.64 3.96 -2.28
CA GLY A 137 -10.52 3.13 -2.71
C GLY A 137 -9.15 3.71 -2.37
N TYR A 138 -9.04 4.74 -1.53
CA TYR A 138 -7.76 5.25 -1.05
C TYR A 138 -7.26 4.49 0.17
N LEU A 139 -5.94 4.38 0.29
CA LEU A 139 -5.30 3.87 1.49
C LEU A 139 -5.27 4.97 2.56
N VAL A 140 -5.86 4.69 3.72
CA VAL A 140 -5.93 5.59 4.86
C VAL A 140 -5.37 4.91 6.11
N ASP A 141 -4.88 5.71 7.05
CA ASP A 141 -4.55 5.22 8.39
C ASP A 141 -5.81 5.05 9.27
N ASP A 142 -5.62 4.55 10.50
CA ASP A 142 -6.69 4.34 11.49
C ASP A 142 -7.44 5.63 11.88
N ILE A 143 -6.84 6.82 11.71
CA ILE A 143 -7.45 8.12 12.00
C ILE A 143 -8.12 8.71 10.73
N GLY A 144 -7.93 8.10 9.57
CA GLY A 144 -8.48 8.52 8.28
C GLY A 144 -7.59 9.49 7.51
N SER A 145 -6.31 9.64 7.85
CA SER A 145 -5.36 10.38 7.03
C SER A 145 -4.93 9.54 5.83
N TYR A 146 -4.77 10.17 4.67
CA TYR A 146 -4.34 9.49 3.45
C TYR A 146 -2.87 9.10 3.54
N VAL A 147 -2.57 7.89 3.07
CA VAL A 147 -1.20 7.37 2.98
C VAL A 147 -0.64 7.68 1.61
N TYR A 148 0.57 8.26 1.61
CA TYR A 148 1.26 8.65 0.39
C TYR A 148 2.32 7.64 -0.02
N GLY A 149 2.49 7.52 -1.33
CA GLY A 149 3.50 6.67 -1.93
C GLY A 149 3.65 6.99 -3.42
N TYR A 150 4.27 6.06 -4.13
CA TYR A 150 4.37 6.11 -5.58
C TYR A 150 3.13 5.42 -6.16
N ALA A 151 2.20 6.22 -6.70
CA ALA A 151 1.07 5.66 -7.42
C ALA A 151 1.51 5.12 -8.79
N LEU A 152 0.73 4.17 -9.31
CA LEU A 152 0.89 3.69 -10.67
C LEU A 152 0.55 4.80 -11.66
N GLU A 153 1.30 4.84 -12.75
CA GLU A 153 0.91 5.63 -13.91
C GLU A 153 -0.35 5.03 -14.57
N ASP A 154 -1.27 5.90 -14.99
CA ASP A 154 -2.54 5.53 -15.60
C ASP A 154 -2.33 4.62 -16.82
N GLY A 155 -2.88 3.40 -16.77
CA GLY A 155 -2.75 2.38 -17.83
C GLY A 155 -1.68 1.31 -17.58
N THR A 156 -1.00 1.34 -16.43
CA THR A 156 -0.03 0.32 -16.02
C THR A 156 -0.54 -0.52 -14.84
N GLY A 157 0.04 -1.71 -14.59
CA GLY A 157 -0.40 -2.62 -13.51
C GLY A 157 -1.73 -3.33 -13.77
N ILE A 158 -2.18 -3.40 -15.02
CA ILE A 158 -3.38 -4.11 -15.43
C ILE A 158 -3.07 -5.62 -15.35
N PRO A 159 -3.85 -6.41 -14.59
CA PRO A 159 -3.63 -7.86 -14.50
C PRO A 159 -3.88 -8.53 -15.85
N GLU A 160 -3.24 -9.68 -16.07
CA GLU A 160 -3.52 -10.51 -17.25
C GLU A 160 -5.03 -10.79 -17.36
N LYS A 161 -5.61 -10.45 -18.51
CA LYS A 161 -7.02 -10.76 -18.80
C LYS A 161 -7.12 -12.18 -19.36
N PRO A 162 -8.04 -13.02 -18.86
CA PRO A 162 -8.28 -14.33 -19.46
C PRO A 162 -8.74 -14.17 -20.91
N ALA A 163 -8.32 -15.09 -21.78
CA ALA A 163 -8.64 -15.02 -23.20
C ALA A 163 -10.15 -14.92 -23.42
N THR A 164 -10.59 -14.00 -24.27
CA THR A 164 -11.99 -13.92 -24.69
C THR A 164 -12.28 -15.04 -25.68
N ALA A 165 -13.44 -15.69 -25.57
CA ALA A 165 -13.88 -16.67 -26.54
C ALA A 165 -14.11 -16.01 -27.91
N ASN A 166 -13.69 -16.68 -28.99
CA ASN A 166 -13.95 -16.22 -30.35
C ASN A 166 -15.48 -16.12 -30.59
N GLN A 167 -15.92 -15.00 -31.17
CA GLN A 167 -17.33 -14.78 -31.52
C GLN A 167 -17.45 -14.40 -33.00
N TRP A 168 -18.31 -15.13 -33.72
CA TRP A 168 -18.71 -14.85 -35.09
C TRP A 168 -20.16 -14.41 -35.13
N THR A 169 -20.46 -13.40 -35.93
CA THR A 169 -21.84 -13.01 -36.21
C THR A 169 -22.13 -13.22 -37.69
N VAL A 170 -23.15 -14.03 -37.96
CA VAL A 170 -23.68 -14.23 -39.30
C VAL A 170 -24.92 -13.37 -39.42
N LYS A 171 -24.89 -12.40 -40.33
CA LYS A 171 -26.02 -11.51 -40.60
C LYS A 171 -26.63 -11.90 -41.93
N ASN A 172 -27.97 -11.97 -41.98
CA ASN A 172 -28.75 -12.28 -43.17
C ASN A 172 -28.36 -13.61 -43.83
N ALA A 173 -28.18 -14.69 -43.07
CA ALA A 173 -28.01 -16.01 -43.65
C ALA A 173 -29.32 -16.47 -44.31
N ASN A 174 -29.29 -16.71 -45.62
CA ASN A 174 -30.43 -17.22 -46.36
C ASN A 174 -30.73 -18.66 -45.92
N VAL A 175 -32.00 -18.93 -45.60
CA VAL A 175 -32.50 -20.26 -45.25
C VAL A 175 -33.27 -20.81 -46.44
N THR A 176 -32.79 -21.92 -47.02
CA THR A 176 -33.55 -22.64 -48.04
C THR A 176 -34.16 -23.88 -47.42
N ILE A 177 -35.48 -24.01 -47.54
CA ILE A 177 -36.23 -25.20 -47.14
C ILE A 177 -36.58 -25.95 -48.42
N THR A 178 -36.02 -27.14 -48.61
CA THR A 178 -36.38 -28.02 -49.71
C THR A 178 -37.23 -29.17 -49.18
N ASP A 179 -38.40 -29.38 -49.79
CA ASP A 179 -39.24 -30.54 -49.54
C ASP A 179 -39.00 -31.55 -50.67
N ALA A 180 -38.30 -32.63 -50.35
CA ALA A 180 -38.14 -33.77 -51.24
C ALA A 180 -38.50 -35.05 -50.48
N ASN A 181 -39.52 -35.76 -50.96
CA ASN A 181 -39.94 -37.07 -50.46
C ASN A 181 -40.33 -37.13 -48.97
N GLY A 182 -41.08 -36.14 -48.46
CA GLY A 182 -41.68 -36.21 -47.12
C GLY A 182 -40.70 -36.00 -45.96
N LYS A 183 -39.48 -35.54 -46.26
CA LYS A 183 -38.47 -35.09 -45.30
C LYS A 183 -38.20 -33.62 -45.56
N LYS A 184 -38.43 -32.76 -44.56
CA LYS A 184 -38.13 -31.32 -44.66
C LYS A 184 -36.65 -31.13 -44.37
N GLU A 185 -35.89 -30.69 -45.37
CA GLU A 185 -34.48 -30.35 -45.19
C GLU A 185 -34.35 -28.83 -45.04
N ILE A 186 -33.74 -28.39 -43.94
CA ILE A 186 -33.36 -26.98 -43.74
C ILE A 186 -31.89 -26.86 -44.08
N SER A 187 -31.56 -25.92 -44.96
CA SER A 187 -30.17 -25.50 -45.18
C SER A 187 -29.97 -24.06 -44.74
N ILE A 188 -29.02 -23.86 -43.83
CA ILE A 188 -28.56 -22.54 -43.40
C ILE A 188 -27.07 -22.45 -43.73
N GLY A 189 -26.73 -21.59 -44.70
CA GLY A 189 -25.36 -21.40 -45.19
C GLY A 189 -24.65 -22.70 -45.62
N GLY A 190 -25.34 -23.57 -46.36
CA GLY A 190 -24.73 -24.76 -46.96
C GLY A 190 -24.79 -26.03 -46.10
N VAL A 191 -25.07 -25.92 -44.80
CA VAL A 191 -25.23 -27.08 -43.89
C VAL A 191 -26.67 -27.57 -43.92
N LYS A 192 -26.88 -28.78 -44.44
CA LYS A 192 -28.20 -29.40 -44.57
C LYS A 192 -28.51 -30.31 -43.37
N VAL A 193 -29.69 -30.15 -42.79
CA VAL A 193 -30.16 -31.00 -41.70
C VAL A 193 -31.63 -31.35 -41.92
N GLU A 194 -31.99 -32.60 -41.67
CA GLU A 194 -33.38 -33.07 -41.70
C GLU A 194 -34.11 -32.58 -40.43
N THR A 195 -35.27 -31.94 -40.61
CA THR A 195 -36.17 -31.57 -39.50
C THR A 195 -37.52 -32.25 -39.64
N THR A 196 -38.18 -32.47 -38.50
CA THR A 196 -39.57 -32.96 -38.44
C THR A 196 -40.57 -31.87 -38.03
N LYS A 197 -40.11 -30.63 -37.81
CA LYS A 197 -40.91 -29.53 -37.25
C LYS A 197 -41.57 -28.65 -38.31
N THR A 198 -42.70 -28.02 -37.95
CA THR A 198 -43.54 -27.23 -38.88
C THR A 198 -43.27 -25.72 -38.83
N ASP A 199 -42.86 -25.19 -37.68
CA ASP A 199 -42.70 -23.74 -37.46
C ASP A 199 -41.26 -23.28 -37.74
N PHE A 200 -41.10 -22.17 -38.49
CA PHE A 200 -39.79 -21.67 -38.94
C PHE A 200 -38.79 -21.43 -37.79
N LYS A 201 -39.26 -20.91 -36.65
CA LYS A 201 -38.43 -20.70 -35.46
C LYS A 201 -37.97 -22.02 -34.83
N GLU A 202 -38.86 -23.01 -34.72
CA GLU A 202 -38.53 -24.32 -34.17
C GLU A 202 -37.62 -25.13 -35.10
N GLN A 203 -37.82 -24.96 -36.40
CA GLN A 203 -36.99 -25.49 -37.47
C GLN A 203 -35.54 -24.99 -37.37
N VAL A 204 -35.34 -23.68 -37.20
CA VAL A 204 -34.00 -23.09 -37.01
C VAL A 204 -33.38 -23.54 -35.68
N GLN A 205 -34.16 -23.68 -34.61
CA GLN A 205 -33.67 -24.16 -33.32
C GLN A 205 -33.31 -25.66 -33.33
N ASP A 206 -34.07 -26.49 -34.05
CA ASP A 206 -33.76 -27.91 -34.25
C ASP A 206 -32.49 -28.08 -35.09
N TRP A 207 -32.31 -27.26 -36.14
CA TRP A 207 -31.06 -27.18 -36.87
C TRP A 207 -29.89 -26.80 -35.95
N ILE A 208 -30.02 -25.75 -35.13
CA ILE A 208 -29.00 -25.34 -34.15
C ILE A 208 -28.65 -26.50 -33.21
N ALA A 209 -29.65 -27.17 -32.65
CA ALA A 209 -29.47 -28.28 -31.74
C ALA A 209 -28.83 -29.51 -32.39
N GLN A 210 -29.07 -29.76 -33.68
CA GLN A 210 -28.46 -30.89 -34.39
C GLN A 210 -27.02 -30.60 -34.81
N VAL A 211 -26.73 -29.37 -35.22
CA VAL A 211 -25.42 -28.94 -35.71
C VAL A 211 -24.40 -28.80 -34.57
N THR A 212 -24.86 -28.53 -33.34
CA THR A 212 -24.05 -28.38 -32.11
C THR A 212 -23.92 -29.65 -31.27
N LYS A 213 -24.50 -30.78 -31.69
CA LYS A 213 -24.39 -32.06 -30.96
C LYS A 213 -22.95 -32.59 -30.96
N LYS A 214 -22.61 -33.32 -29.90
CA LYS A 214 -21.35 -34.07 -29.78
C LYS A 214 -21.23 -35.06 -30.96
N GLY A 215 -20.18 -34.92 -31.79
CA GLY A 215 -19.99 -35.65 -33.05
C GLY A 215 -20.49 -34.94 -34.33
N GLY A 216 -21.00 -33.71 -34.25
CA GLY A 216 -21.40 -32.89 -35.41
C GLY A 216 -20.31 -31.93 -35.91
N ASN A 217 -20.51 -31.34 -37.09
CA ASN A 217 -19.53 -30.44 -37.74
C ASN A 217 -19.13 -29.22 -36.90
N PHE A 218 -19.91 -28.84 -35.89
CA PHE A 218 -19.64 -27.71 -34.99
C PHE A 218 -19.48 -28.13 -33.52
N GLU A 219 -19.01 -29.36 -33.27
CA GLU A 219 -18.63 -29.80 -31.93
C GLU A 219 -17.60 -28.82 -31.31
N GLY A 220 -17.98 -28.20 -30.19
CA GLY A 220 -17.17 -27.18 -29.52
C GLY A 220 -17.61 -25.73 -29.77
N PHE A 221 -18.70 -25.49 -30.51
CA PHE A 221 -19.31 -24.16 -30.67
C PHE A 221 -20.74 -24.12 -30.12
N THR A 222 -21.12 -22.97 -29.58
CA THR A 222 -22.52 -22.65 -29.24
C THR A 222 -23.07 -21.66 -30.26
N ILE A 223 -24.16 -22.04 -30.93
CA ILE A 223 -24.86 -21.18 -31.89
C ILE A 223 -26.13 -20.66 -31.24
N SER A 224 -26.34 -19.34 -31.23
CA SER A 224 -27.56 -18.71 -30.76
C SER A 224 -28.25 -17.94 -31.89
N LEU A 225 -29.59 -18.03 -31.89
CA LEU A 225 -30.44 -17.29 -32.81
C LEU A 225 -30.66 -15.88 -32.25
N ASN A 226 -30.16 -14.86 -32.94
CA ASN A 226 -30.36 -13.47 -32.52
C ASN A 226 -31.68 -12.91 -33.06
N ASN A 227 -31.96 -13.15 -34.34
CA ASN A 227 -33.16 -12.64 -35.00
C ASN A 227 -33.50 -13.51 -36.22
N TYR A 228 -34.78 -13.54 -36.62
CA TYR A 228 -35.25 -14.24 -37.80
C TYR A 228 -36.28 -13.37 -38.56
N ASP A 229 -36.24 -13.42 -39.88
CA ASP A 229 -37.17 -12.72 -40.77
C ASP A 229 -37.76 -13.75 -41.74
N ASP A 230 -39.01 -14.15 -41.47
CA ASP A 230 -39.78 -15.16 -42.21
C ASP A 230 -40.56 -14.57 -43.41
N ALA A 231 -40.64 -13.25 -43.50
CA ALA A 231 -41.40 -12.54 -44.53
C ALA A 231 -40.58 -12.27 -45.80
N LYS A 232 -39.25 -12.39 -45.73
CA LYS A 232 -38.36 -12.31 -46.90
C LYS A 232 -38.35 -13.61 -47.70
N ASN A 233 -38.19 -13.48 -49.02
CA ASN A 233 -38.02 -14.61 -49.93
C ASN A 233 -36.63 -14.56 -50.59
N PRO A 234 -35.65 -15.39 -50.19
CA PRO A 234 -35.70 -16.42 -49.15
C PRO A 234 -35.65 -15.86 -47.72
N PRO A 235 -36.16 -16.60 -46.71
CA PRO A 235 -36.16 -16.14 -45.33
C PRO A 235 -34.74 -16.06 -44.77
N THR A 236 -34.49 -15.12 -43.87
CA THR A 236 -33.14 -14.82 -43.37
C THR A 236 -33.02 -14.97 -41.87
N VAL A 237 -31.88 -15.48 -41.39
CA VAL A 237 -31.58 -15.60 -39.95
C VAL A 237 -30.29 -14.86 -39.59
N ASN A 238 -30.26 -14.32 -38.38
CA ASN A 238 -29.08 -13.74 -37.77
C ASN A 238 -28.61 -14.67 -36.64
N LEU A 239 -27.39 -15.18 -36.75
CA LEU A 239 -26.82 -16.16 -35.82
C LEU A 239 -25.58 -15.58 -35.15
N THR A 240 -25.44 -15.79 -33.85
CA THR A 240 -24.16 -15.62 -33.15
C THR A 240 -23.58 -16.99 -32.89
N ILE A 241 -22.28 -17.14 -33.09
CA ILE A 241 -21.56 -18.37 -32.87
C ILE A 241 -20.42 -18.05 -31.94
N THR A 242 -20.38 -18.75 -30.82
CA THR A 242 -19.36 -18.56 -29.80
C THR A 242 -18.58 -19.86 -29.68
N SER A 243 -17.25 -19.78 -29.71
CA SER A 243 -16.41 -20.94 -29.39
C SER A 243 -16.51 -21.26 -27.91
N ASN A 244 -16.57 -22.55 -27.57
CA ASN A 244 -16.51 -23.00 -26.18
C ASN A 244 -15.06 -22.98 -25.64
N LYS A 245 -14.07 -22.69 -26.48
CA LYS A 245 -12.66 -22.49 -26.11
C LYS A 245 -12.25 -21.03 -26.30
N SER A 246 -11.53 -20.50 -25.32
CA SER A 246 -10.90 -19.18 -25.37
C SER A 246 -9.39 -19.29 -25.62
N GLY A 247 -8.83 -18.44 -26.48
CA GLY A 247 -7.40 -18.40 -26.82
C GLY A 247 -7.12 -18.10 -28.30
N GLU A 248 -5.90 -17.66 -28.61
CA GLU A 248 -5.43 -17.50 -29.98
C GLU A 248 -5.17 -18.88 -30.57
N PHE A 249 -5.65 -19.08 -31.79
CA PHE A 249 -5.30 -20.26 -32.57
C PHE A 249 -3.81 -20.20 -32.90
N VAL A 250 -3.02 -21.14 -32.39
CA VAL A 250 -1.68 -21.40 -32.91
C VAL A 250 -1.90 -22.13 -34.23
N ASP A 251 -1.47 -21.54 -35.36
CA ASP A 251 -1.45 -22.20 -36.66
C ASP A 251 -0.34 -23.27 -36.66
N ASP A 252 -0.49 -24.29 -35.81
CA ASP A 252 0.34 -25.48 -35.81
C ASP A 252 -0.23 -26.45 -36.87
N PRO A 253 0.48 -26.69 -37.97
CA PRO A 253 0.03 -27.62 -39.02
C PRO A 253 -0.14 -29.07 -38.53
N ASN A 254 0.28 -29.41 -37.31
CA ASN A 254 0.15 -30.75 -36.73
C ASN A 254 -1.06 -30.92 -35.79
N VAL A 255 -1.79 -29.85 -35.43
CA VAL A 255 -2.99 -29.92 -34.59
C VAL A 255 -4.22 -29.83 -35.49
N GLN A 256 -4.54 -30.94 -36.15
CA GLN A 256 -5.80 -31.04 -36.90
C GLN A 256 -6.96 -31.39 -35.95
N ASP A 257 -8.03 -30.61 -36.05
CA ASP A 257 -9.38 -30.96 -35.58
C ASP A 257 -9.70 -30.88 -34.09
N GLU A 258 -9.18 -29.89 -33.35
CA GLU A 258 -9.70 -29.62 -32.01
C GLU A 258 -11.18 -29.17 -32.03
N PRO A 259 -12.02 -29.60 -31.07
CA PRO A 259 -13.35 -29.03 -30.86
C PRO A 259 -13.21 -27.53 -30.55
N GLY A 260 -13.78 -26.65 -31.39
CA GLY A 260 -13.68 -25.19 -31.26
C GLY A 260 -12.71 -24.47 -32.21
N ASP A 261 -12.11 -25.16 -33.19
CA ASP A 261 -11.22 -24.57 -34.22
C ASP A 261 -11.97 -23.61 -35.17
N PRO A 262 -11.58 -22.31 -35.25
CA PRO A 262 -12.09 -21.35 -36.23
C PRO A 262 -12.16 -21.85 -37.68
N LYS A 263 -11.19 -22.68 -38.11
CA LYS A 263 -11.14 -23.24 -39.46
C LYS A 263 -12.37 -24.09 -39.77
N LYS A 264 -12.94 -24.81 -38.79
CA LYS A 264 -14.17 -25.60 -38.98
C LYS A 264 -15.38 -24.73 -39.34
N ILE A 265 -15.48 -23.54 -38.77
CA ILE A 265 -16.55 -22.60 -39.09
C ILE A 265 -16.38 -22.09 -40.52
N THR A 266 -15.17 -21.67 -40.90
CA THR A 266 -14.90 -21.19 -42.26
C THR A 266 -14.96 -22.30 -43.31
N ASP A 267 -14.64 -23.54 -42.97
CA ASP A 267 -14.73 -24.68 -43.90
C ASP A 267 -16.18 -25.16 -44.06
N ALA A 268 -16.96 -25.14 -42.97
CA ALA A 268 -18.38 -25.49 -43.00
C ALA A 268 -19.25 -24.45 -43.73
N TRP A 269 -18.94 -23.15 -43.59
CA TRP A 269 -19.67 -22.08 -44.29
C TRP A 269 -19.04 -21.61 -45.60
N GLY A 270 -17.71 -21.74 -45.76
CA GLY A 270 -16.95 -21.12 -46.85
C GLY A 270 -16.88 -21.92 -48.14
N ASN A 271 -17.27 -23.20 -48.16
CA ASN A 271 -17.30 -23.99 -49.39
C ASN A 271 -18.61 -23.87 -50.20
N GLY A 272 -19.52 -22.96 -49.79
CA GLY A 272 -20.82 -22.77 -50.43
C GLY A 272 -21.01 -21.35 -50.96
N ASN A 273 -20.31 -20.94 -52.02
CA ASN A 273 -20.60 -19.76 -52.87
C ASN A 273 -21.03 -18.44 -52.18
N ASN A 274 -20.70 -18.23 -50.91
CA ASN A 274 -20.80 -16.94 -50.25
C ASN A 274 -19.78 -16.87 -49.12
N THR A 275 -18.82 -15.96 -49.28
CA THR A 275 -17.75 -15.60 -48.33
C THR A 275 -16.52 -16.51 -48.33
N THR A 276 -15.55 -16.17 -49.17
CA THR A 276 -14.12 -16.40 -48.87
C THR A 276 -13.81 -15.79 -47.51
N ALA A 277 -13.31 -16.61 -46.58
CA ALA A 277 -12.66 -16.13 -45.38
C ALA A 277 -11.55 -15.12 -45.76
N PRO A 278 -11.38 -14.01 -45.02
CA PRO A 278 -10.52 -12.92 -45.47
C PRO A 278 -9.04 -13.31 -45.37
N GLN A 279 -8.44 -13.73 -46.48
CA GLN A 279 -7.07 -13.35 -46.81
C GLN A 279 -7.12 -12.28 -47.91
N GLY A 280 -7.34 -11.03 -47.50
CA GLY A 280 -6.93 -9.86 -48.29
C GLY A 280 -7.81 -9.39 -49.47
N GLY A 281 -9.14 -9.50 -49.40
CA GLY A 281 -10.03 -8.93 -50.42
C GLY A 281 -11.40 -8.53 -49.85
N GLN A 282 -12.01 -7.45 -50.37
CA GLN A 282 -13.21 -6.79 -49.83
C GLN A 282 -14.39 -7.77 -49.60
N ALA A 283 -14.96 -7.70 -48.41
CA ALA A 283 -16.01 -8.59 -47.90
C ALA A 283 -17.33 -8.47 -48.69
N ALA A 284 -17.97 -9.61 -48.95
CA ALA A 284 -19.41 -9.66 -49.16
C ALA A 284 -20.11 -9.74 -47.78
N ASP A 285 -20.97 -8.78 -47.51
CA ASP A 285 -21.46 -8.25 -46.22
C ASP A 285 -22.11 -9.18 -45.17
N ASN A 286 -22.10 -10.51 -45.30
CA ASN A 286 -22.98 -11.39 -44.48
C ASN A 286 -22.28 -12.28 -43.44
N PHE A 287 -20.94 -12.33 -43.41
CA PHE A 287 -20.19 -13.10 -42.42
C PHE A 287 -19.06 -12.25 -41.84
N THR A 288 -19.27 -11.72 -40.63
CA THR A 288 -18.29 -10.89 -39.94
C THR A 288 -17.81 -11.59 -38.69
N GLN A 289 -16.51 -11.90 -38.65
CA GLN A 289 -15.83 -12.25 -37.40
C GLN A 289 -15.81 -10.99 -36.52
N THR A 290 -16.43 -11.07 -35.35
CA THR A 290 -16.60 -9.92 -34.47
C THR A 290 -15.48 -9.83 -33.44
N VAL A 291 -14.94 -10.98 -33.00
CA VAL A 291 -13.89 -11.04 -31.98
C VAL A 291 -12.87 -12.12 -32.33
N ILE A 292 -11.60 -11.73 -32.43
CA ILE A 292 -10.46 -12.65 -32.39
C ILE A 292 -10.10 -12.81 -30.91
N GLY A 293 -10.34 -14.01 -30.37
CA GLY A 293 -9.85 -14.46 -29.08
C GLY A 293 -8.34 -14.39 -29.11
N SER A 294 -7.81 -13.27 -28.63
CA SER A 294 -6.37 -13.12 -28.48
C SER A 294 -5.92 -14.03 -27.34
N ASN A 295 -4.71 -14.56 -27.44
CA ASN A 295 -4.05 -15.18 -26.29
C ASN A 295 -4.02 -14.13 -25.18
N ARG A 296 -4.11 -14.61 -23.93
CA ARG A 296 -3.96 -13.86 -22.67
C ARG A 296 -3.35 -12.49 -22.96
N VAL A 297 -4.13 -11.42 -22.82
CA VAL A 297 -3.56 -10.07 -22.97
C VAL A 297 -2.51 -9.96 -21.85
N PRO A 298 -1.20 -9.88 -22.18
CA PRO A 298 -0.16 -9.81 -21.16
C PRO A 298 -0.48 -8.63 -20.26
N GLY A 299 -0.38 -8.84 -18.95
CA GLY A 299 -0.52 -7.75 -17.99
C GLY A 299 0.48 -6.66 -18.34
N VAL A 300 0.07 -5.40 -18.22
CA VAL A 300 1.02 -4.30 -18.34
C VAL A 300 1.73 -4.20 -17.00
N ASP A 301 3.05 -4.35 -16.99
CA ASP A 301 3.84 -4.20 -15.77
C ASP A 301 3.56 -2.85 -15.10
N ALA A 302 3.51 -2.84 -13.76
CA ALA A 302 3.29 -1.62 -13.00
C ALA A 302 4.48 -0.68 -13.16
N VAL A 303 4.26 0.51 -13.73
CA VAL A 303 5.24 1.59 -13.73
C VAL A 303 4.84 2.58 -12.64
N TYR A 304 5.78 2.85 -11.75
CA TYR A 304 5.57 3.79 -10.66
C TYR A 304 6.05 5.17 -11.10
N SER A 305 5.22 6.18 -10.90
CA SER A 305 5.69 7.57 -10.99
C SER A 305 6.78 7.81 -9.95
N ASP A 306 7.72 8.71 -10.23
CA ASP A 306 8.77 9.11 -9.26
C ASP A 306 8.28 10.22 -8.31
N GLU A 307 7.04 10.66 -8.46
CA GLU A 307 6.41 11.66 -7.61
C GLU A 307 5.48 11.00 -6.57
N LEU A 308 5.24 11.68 -5.45
CA LEU A 308 4.38 11.19 -4.37
C LEU A 308 2.93 11.60 -4.59
N SER A 309 2.03 10.64 -4.45
CA SER A 309 0.59 10.89 -4.43
C SER A 309 -0.12 9.95 -3.45
N ALA A 310 -1.37 10.25 -3.12
CA ALA A 310 -2.18 9.37 -2.31
C ALA A 310 -2.38 8.03 -3.04
N ILE A 311 -2.17 6.91 -2.34
CA ILE A 311 -2.32 5.58 -2.93
C ILE A 311 -3.81 5.27 -3.10
N LYS A 312 -4.21 4.92 -4.32
CA LYS A 312 -5.59 4.58 -4.68
C LYS A 312 -5.63 3.24 -5.41
N ILE A 313 -6.63 2.42 -5.13
CA ILE A 313 -6.93 1.22 -5.91
C ILE A 313 -7.19 1.61 -7.36
N PRO A 314 -6.49 0.98 -8.34
CA PRO A 314 -6.71 1.23 -9.75
C PRO A 314 -8.16 0.94 -10.17
N THR A 315 -8.63 1.67 -11.17
CA THR A 315 -9.91 1.39 -11.84
C THR A 315 -9.70 0.48 -13.03
N ASP A 316 -10.64 -0.43 -13.27
CA ASP A 316 -10.61 -1.28 -14.45
C ASP A 316 -10.84 -0.44 -15.72
N PRO A 317 -9.92 -0.47 -16.71
CA PRO A 317 -10.07 0.30 -17.94
C PRO A 317 -11.28 -0.12 -18.80
N ASP A 318 -11.83 -1.32 -18.62
CA ASP A 318 -12.96 -1.80 -19.43
C ASP A 318 -14.32 -1.39 -18.86
N THR A 319 -14.45 -1.31 -17.53
CA THR A 319 -15.73 -1.03 -16.86
C THR A 319 -15.78 0.36 -16.25
N GLY A 320 -14.63 1.01 -16.04
CA GLY A 320 -14.52 2.29 -15.34
C GLY A 320 -14.80 2.21 -13.83
N GLU A 321 -14.99 1.00 -13.28
CA GLU A 321 -15.21 0.78 -11.84
C GLU A 321 -13.90 0.41 -11.13
N ALA A 322 -13.80 0.71 -9.83
CA ALA A 322 -12.67 0.28 -9.00
C ALA A 322 -12.66 -1.25 -8.83
N TYR A 323 -11.47 -1.86 -8.89
CA TYR A 323 -11.34 -3.30 -8.66
C TYR A 323 -11.81 -3.69 -7.26
N LYS A 324 -12.65 -4.73 -7.18
CA LYS A 324 -13.08 -5.32 -5.91
C LYS A 324 -12.02 -6.30 -5.41
N ILE A 325 -11.16 -5.82 -4.52
CA ILE A 325 -10.08 -6.59 -3.92
C ILE A 325 -10.61 -7.42 -2.74
N GLN A 326 -10.31 -8.73 -2.73
CA GLN A 326 -10.68 -9.64 -1.65
C GLN A 326 -9.59 -9.76 -0.59
N SER A 327 -8.32 -9.78 -1.00
CA SER A 327 -7.18 -9.87 -0.10
C SER A 327 -6.09 -8.92 -0.51
N TYR A 328 -5.36 -8.39 0.47
CA TYR A 328 -4.23 -7.50 0.27
C TYR A 328 -2.95 -8.20 0.71
N LYS A 329 -1.82 -7.73 0.21
CA LYS A 329 -0.50 -8.10 0.68
C LYS A 329 0.47 -6.95 0.42
N ILE A 330 1.30 -6.65 1.41
CA ILE A 330 2.39 -5.70 1.28
C ILE A 330 3.71 -6.48 1.22
N ASN A 331 4.47 -6.31 0.15
CA ASN A 331 5.78 -6.92 -0.03
C ASN A 331 6.88 -6.10 0.66
N GLU A 332 8.09 -6.67 0.77
CA GLU A 332 9.20 -6.00 1.48
C GLU A 332 9.71 -4.72 0.80
N ASP A 333 9.49 -4.64 -0.52
CA ASP A 333 9.76 -3.47 -1.35
C ASP A 333 8.69 -2.37 -1.22
N GLY A 334 7.69 -2.59 -0.35
CA GLY A 334 6.55 -1.70 -0.15
C GLY A 334 5.51 -1.74 -1.25
N THR A 335 5.62 -2.65 -2.22
CA THR A 335 4.57 -2.84 -3.22
C THR A 335 3.34 -3.45 -2.57
N ILE A 336 2.19 -2.81 -2.81
CA ILE A 336 0.89 -3.25 -2.33
C ILE A 336 0.22 -3.99 -3.49
N VAL A 337 -0.04 -5.28 -3.28
CA VAL A 337 -0.75 -6.12 -4.23
C VAL A 337 -2.09 -6.57 -3.64
N GLY A 338 -3.13 -6.50 -4.43
CA GLY A 338 -4.45 -7.01 -4.12
C GLY A 338 -4.77 -8.23 -4.99
N VAL A 339 -5.59 -9.15 -4.48
CA VAL A 339 -6.20 -10.22 -5.28
C VAL A 339 -7.68 -9.92 -5.48
N ASP A 340 -8.13 -9.92 -6.72
CA ASP A 340 -9.53 -9.68 -7.07
C ASP A 340 -10.42 -10.94 -6.92
N SER A 341 -11.72 -10.80 -7.19
CA SER A 341 -12.67 -11.93 -7.16
C SER A 341 -12.47 -13.00 -8.23
N GLN A 342 -11.54 -12.79 -9.16
CA GLN A 342 -11.18 -13.71 -10.23
C GLN A 342 -9.78 -14.31 -10.00
N ASP A 343 -9.26 -14.23 -8.76
CA ASP A 343 -7.92 -14.69 -8.35
C ASP A 343 -6.75 -14.01 -9.12
N ARG A 344 -6.97 -12.80 -9.66
CA ARG A 344 -5.95 -12.03 -10.36
C ARG A 344 -5.20 -11.12 -9.40
N SER A 345 -3.87 -11.10 -9.51
CA SER A 345 -3.02 -10.18 -8.75
C SER A 345 -2.97 -8.82 -9.40
N ILE A 346 -3.37 -7.78 -8.67
CA ILE A 346 -3.43 -6.39 -9.11
C ILE A 346 -2.46 -5.60 -8.24
N THR A 347 -1.59 -4.82 -8.86
CA THR A 347 -0.69 -3.93 -8.13
C THR A 347 -1.39 -2.59 -7.90
N ILE A 348 -1.49 -2.16 -6.64
CA ILE A 348 -2.22 -0.93 -6.23
C ILE A 348 -1.30 0.28 -6.15
N GLY A 349 -0.05 0.07 -5.74
CA GLY A 349 0.95 1.14 -5.59
C GLY A 349 2.15 0.68 -4.79
N GLN A 350 3.11 1.57 -4.59
CA GLN A 350 4.27 1.32 -3.74
C GLN A 350 4.33 2.36 -2.61
N LEU A 351 4.46 1.93 -1.36
CA LEU A 351 4.64 2.82 -0.22
C LEU A 351 5.96 3.59 -0.36
N ALA A 352 5.93 4.89 -0.07
CA ALA A 352 7.15 5.69 0.05
C ALA A 352 7.59 5.75 1.52
N LEU A 353 8.90 5.64 1.75
CA LEU A 353 9.49 5.89 3.05
C LEU A 353 10.23 7.22 3.03
N ILE A 354 10.04 7.98 4.09
CA ILE A 354 10.65 9.29 4.27
C ILE A 354 11.85 9.16 5.20
N THR A 355 13.01 9.64 4.74
CA THR A 355 14.20 9.78 5.57
C THR A 355 14.39 11.23 5.96
N VAL A 356 14.82 11.43 7.20
CA VAL A 356 15.07 12.74 7.78
C VAL A 356 16.53 12.75 8.23
N GLU A 357 17.28 13.79 7.84
CA GLU A 357 18.70 13.93 8.18
C GLU A 357 18.91 13.96 9.70
N ASN A 358 18.08 14.72 10.42
CA ASN A 358 18.08 14.77 11.87
C ASN A 358 16.70 14.40 12.46
N PRO A 359 16.47 13.13 12.83
CA PRO A 359 15.22 12.70 13.44
C PRO A 359 14.87 13.43 14.75
N ASN A 360 15.86 13.91 15.52
CA ASN A 360 15.60 14.69 16.74
C ASN A 360 15.10 16.10 16.46
N GLY A 361 15.15 16.57 15.21
CA GLY A 361 14.53 17.81 14.78
C GLY A 361 13.04 17.68 14.46
N LEU A 362 12.48 16.47 14.53
CA LEU A 362 11.05 16.23 14.37
C LEU A 362 10.29 16.65 15.63
N GLU A 363 9.12 17.26 15.43
CA GLU A 363 8.25 17.69 16.53
C GLU A 363 7.05 16.76 16.61
N LYS A 364 6.75 16.26 17.81
CA LYS A 364 5.57 15.41 18.01
C LYS A 364 4.33 16.32 18.06
N THR A 365 3.43 16.16 17.08
CA THR A 365 2.25 17.04 16.96
C THR A 365 1.08 16.49 17.78
N SER A 366 0.51 15.36 17.37
CA SER A 366 -0.64 14.74 18.02
C SER A 366 -0.58 13.23 17.83
N GLY A 367 -0.96 12.49 18.88
CA GLY A 367 -0.96 11.03 18.86
C GLY A 367 0.43 10.46 18.49
N TYR A 368 0.48 9.82 17.33
CA TYR A 368 1.66 9.16 16.77
C TYR A 368 2.29 9.90 15.58
N TYR A 369 1.83 11.13 15.28
CA TYR A 369 2.35 11.95 14.19
C TYR A 369 3.52 12.84 14.61
N TYR A 370 4.48 12.94 13.70
CA TYR A 370 5.60 13.86 13.75
C TYR A 370 5.47 14.89 12.62
N SER A 371 5.65 16.16 12.95
CA SER A 371 5.84 17.22 11.95
C SER A 371 7.33 17.46 11.74
N ILE A 372 7.67 17.95 10.55
CA ILE A 372 9.05 18.30 10.19
C ILE A 372 9.36 19.65 10.84
N GLY A 373 10.19 19.63 11.89
CA GLY A 373 10.62 20.84 12.57
C GLY A 373 11.77 21.55 11.83
N PRO A 374 12.09 22.81 12.18
CA PRO A 374 13.12 23.60 11.50
C PRO A 374 14.53 22.99 11.56
N ASN A 375 14.79 22.15 12.56
CA ASN A 375 16.08 21.50 12.80
C ASN A 375 16.14 20.05 12.26
N ALA A 376 15.11 19.60 11.54
CA ALA A 376 15.04 18.26 10.96
C ALA A 376 16.00 18.07 9.77
N GLY A 377 16.45 19.18 9.16
CA GLY A 377 17.36 19.16 8.01
C GLY A 377 16.64 18.82 6.72
N THR A 378 17.36 18.22 5.78
CA THR A 378 16.75 17.78 4.52
C THR A 378 15.91 16.53 4.76
N VAL A 379 14.69 16.54 4.22
CA VAL A 379 13.77 15.41 4.22
C VAL A 379 13.66 14.92 2.80
N ASP A 380 13.83 13.61 2.61
CA ASP A 380 13.81 12.99 1.30
C ASP A 380 12.90 11.77 1.31
N HIS A 381 12.38 11.45 0.14
CA HIS A 381 11.49 10.32 -0.08
C HIS A 381 12.21 9.26 -0.89
N MET A 382 12.06 8.00 -0.50
CA MET A 382 12.74 6.91 -1.17
C MET A 382 11.89 5.65 -1.20
N LYS A 383 12.11 4.86 -2.25
CA LYS A 383 11.51 3.53 -2.37
C LYS A 383 12.11 2.61 -1.29
N PRO A 384 11.30 1.80 -0.59
CA PRO A 384 11.79 0.89 0.44
C PRO A 384 12.59 -0.25 -0.21
N ASN A 385 13.90 -0.10 -0.32
CA ASN A 385 14.78 -1.12 -0.90
C ASN A 385 16.00 -1.43 0.00
N GLY A 386 15.81 -1.37 1.31
CA GLY A 386 16.87 -1.70 2.28
C GLY A 386 18.01 -0.68 2.38
N GLY A 387 17.86 0.51 1.78
CA GLY A 387 18.79 1.64 1.92
C GLY A 387 18.58 2.43 3.22
N ALA A 388 18.86 3.74 3.20
CA ALA A 388 18.75 4.62 4.37
C ALA A 388 17.34 4.65 5.04
N ALA A 389 16.27 4.41 4.28
CA ALA A 389 14.91 4.28 4.84
C ALA A 389 14.63 2.93 5.52
N GLY A 390 15.40 1.89 5.18
CA GLY A 390 15.10 0.51 5.53
C GLY A 390 14.17 -0.18 4.54
N LYS A 391 13.53 -1.24 5.02
CA LYS A 391 12.59 -2.10 4.26
C LYS A 391 11.27 -2.21 5.00
N ILE A 392 10.22 -2.62 4.30
CA ILE A 392 8.90 -2.81 4.90
C ILE A 392 8.73 -4.28 5.26
N ARG A 393 8.01 -4.56 6.35
CA ARG A 393 7.55 -5.90 6.71
C ARG A 393 6.04 -5.88 6.84
N GLY A 394 5.35 -6.47 5.87
CA GLY A 394 3.90 -6.65 5.91
C GLY A 394 3.49 -7.63 7.01
N ASN A 395 2.28 -7.48 7.53
CA ASN A 395 1.67 -8.26 8.61
C ASN A 395 2.37 -8.14 9.97
N TYR A 396 3.15 -7.07 10.16
CA TYR A 396 3.79 -6.77 11.45
C TYR A 396 3.52 -5.33 11.83
N LEU A 397 3.40 -5.08 13.13
CA LEU A 397 3.40 -3.75 13.74
C LEU A 397 4.63 -3.59 14.62
N GLU A 398 5.18 -2.38 14.64
CA GLU A 398 6.33 -2.03 15.48
C GLU A 398 5.91 -1.82 16.93
N MET A 399 6.42 -2.62 17.88
CA MET A 399 6.23 -2.37 19.32
C MET A 399 6.99 -1.11 19.78
N ALA A 400 6.56 -0.52 20.90
CA ALA A 400 7.33 0.53 21.55
C ALA A 400 8.76 0.05 21.86
N ASN A 401 9.76 0.91 21.67
CA ASN A 401 11.16 0.59 21.99
C ASN A 401 11.50 0.82 23.49
N VAL A 402 10.53 0.64 24.37
CA VAL A 402 10.64 0.88 25.81
C VAL A 402 10.92 -0.44 26.53
N ASP A 403 11.98 -0.47 27.34
CA ASP A 403 12.29 -1.59 28.22
C ASP A 403 11.85 -1.29 29.65
N LEU A 404 10.77 -1.94 30.11
CA LEU A 404 10.20 -1.71 31.44
C LEU A 404 11.21 -1.95 32.57
N ALA A 405 12.08 -2.95 32.46
CA ALA A 405 13.02 -3.27 33.54
C ALA A 405 14.01 -2.12 33.74
N ASN A 406 14.50 -1.56 32.63
CA ASN A 406 15.36 -0.40 32.65
C ASN A 406 14.62 0.86 33.12
N GLU A 407 13.39 1.10 32.66
CA GLU A 407 12.59 2.26 33.09
C GLU A 407 12.25 2.21 34.59
N PHE A 408 11.88 1.05 35.14
CA PHE A 408 11.63 0.92 36.58
C PHE A 408 12.90 1.12 37.42
N SER A 409 14.05 0.62 36.96
CA SER A 409 15.33 0.88 37.61
C SER A 409 15.68 2.38 37.62
N GLN A 410 15.48 3.05 36.49
CA GLN A 410 15.66 4.50 36.38
C GLN A 410 14.65 5.28 37.24
N MET A 411 13.42 4.80 37.36
CA MET A 411 12.40 5.39 38.24
C MET A 411 12.86 5.33 39.69
N ILE A 412 13.32 4.17 40.16
CA ILE A 412 13.77 3.96 41.55
C ILE A 412 14.98 4.85 41.85
N THR A 413 15.96 4.91 40.95
CA THR A 413 17.14 5.78 41.14
C THR A 413 16.76 7.26 41.13
N THR A 414 15.86 7.69 40.25
CA THR A 414 15.38 9.07 40.18
C THR A 414 14.56 9.45 41.42
N GLN A 415 13.71 8.55 41.92
CA GLN A 415 12.94 8.73 43.15
C GLN A 415 13.86 8.86 44.38
N ARG A 416 14.91 8.03 44.47
CA ARG A 416 15.92 8.16 45.53
C ARG A 416 16.65 9.50 45.45
N GLY A 417 16.97 9.97 44.24
CA GLY A 417 17.53 11.31 44.02
C GLY A 417 16.61 12.45 44.48
N TYR A 418 15.32 12.35 44.14
CA TYR A 418 14.30 13.30 44.62
C TYR A 418 14.21 13.32 46.15
N GLN A 419 14.15 12.13 46.79
CA GLN A 419 14.11 12.04 48.26
C GLN A 419 15.39 12.58 48.91
N ALA A 420 16.56 12.36 48.31
CA ALA A 420 17.83 12.90 48.81
C ALA A 420 17.83 14.44 48.78
N ASN A 421 17.34 15.05 47.70
CA ASN A 421 17.25 16.52 47.61
C ASN A 421 16.24 17.11 48.60
N SER A 422 15.13 16.41 48.87
CA SER A 422 14.18 16.82 49.90
C SER A 422 14.82 16.82 51.31
N LYS A 423 15.64 15.80 51.62
CA LYS A 423 16.40 15.75 52.88
C LYS A 423 17.40 16.90 53.03
N ILE A 424 18.00 17.39 51.95
CA ILE A 424 18.90 18.56 52.01
C ILE A 424 18.15 19.80 52.50
N ILE A 425 16.89 19.97 52.06
CA ILE A 425 16.04 21.09 52.50
C ILE A 425 15.73 20.95 53.99
N THR A 426 15.32 19.77 54.45
CA THR A 426 15.00 19.56 55.88
C THR A 426 16.22 19.78 56.78
N VAL A 427 17.41 19.34 56.37
CA VAL A 427 18.65 19.57 57.14
C VAL A 427 19.02 21.05 57.15
N THR A 428 18.82 21.76 56.04
CA THR A 428 19.07 23.21 55.98
C THR A 428 18.10 23.99 56.86
N ASP A 429 16.84 23.57 56.93
CA ASP A 429 15.81 24.16 57.79
C ASP A 429 16.14 23.97 59.28
N GLN A 430 16.56 22.77 59.67
CA GLN A 430 17.03 22.48 61.04
C GLN A 430 18.23 23.36 61.44
N MET A 431 19.21 23.54 60.55
CA MET A 431 20.35 24.44 60.81
C MET A 431 19.91 25.90 60.95
N LEU A 432 18.90 26.34 60.19
CA LEU A 432 18.35 27.69 60.32
C LEU A 432 17.64 27.87 61.67
N GLU A 433 16.88 26.88 62.10
CA GLU A 433 16.21 26.88 63.40
C GLU A 433 17.22 26.94 64.56
N GLU A 434 18.27 26.11 64.52
CA GLU A 434 19.37 26.18 65.50
C GLU A 434 20.03 27.57 65.52
N LEU A 435 20.28 28.16 64.35
CA LEU A 435 20.90 29.48 64.25
C LEU A 435 20.00 30.60 64.81
N VAL A 436 18.69 30.53 64.56
CA VAL A 436 17.71 31.46 65.15
C VAL A 436 17.68 31.32 66.67
N ASN A 437 17.75 30.09 67.18
CA ASN A 437 17.76 29.81 68.61
C ASN A 437 19.06 30.22 69.32
N MET A 438 20.20 30.29 68.62
CA MET A 438 21.45 30.83 69.17
C MET A 438 21.44 32.34 69.44
N LYS A 439 20.50 33.09 68.86
CA LYS A 439 20.40 34.56 69.04
C LYS A 439 19.62 34.95 70.31
N ARG A 440 18.86 34.03 70.90
CA ARG A 440 18.23 34.21 72.22
C ARG A 440 19.17 33.73 73.30
#